data_AF-A0A969EFT3-F1
#
_entry.id   AF-A0A969EFT3-F1
#
_cell.length_a   1.000
_cell.length_b   1.000
_cell.length_c   1.000
_cell.angle_alpha   90.00
_cell.angle_beta   90.00
_cell.angle_gamma   90.00
#
_symmetry.space_group_name_H-M   'P 1'
#
loop_
_entity.id
_entity.type
_entity.pdbx_description
1 polymer ?
#
loop_
_entity_poly.entity_id
_entity_poly.type
_entity_poly.pdbx_seq_one_letter_code
_entity_poly.pdbx_strand_id
1 'polypeptide(L)'
;MQLGLRNFGVNLVHLAPGAHSSERHWHERQDEFIYVLEGEVTLVTDAGAHVMGPGMCAGFPAGRPDGHHLINRTDAIAVYLEVGDRLPGERVHYPDADLAGRASNPATRFFHKDGTPYEPA
;
A
#
# COMPACT_ATOMS: atom_id res chain seq x y z
N MET A 1 8.91 -8.83 -20.78
CA MET A 1 7.59 -8.58 -21.40
C MET A 1 6.85 -7.61 -20.51
N GLN A 2 6.39 -6.46 -21.04
CA GLN A 2 5.59 -5.51 -20.26
C GLN A 2 4.11 -5.84 -20.47
N LEU A 3 3.35 -6.01 -19.39
CA LEU A 3 1.96 -6.49 -19.47
C LEU A 3 1.00 -5.52 -20.19
N GLY A 4 1.39 -4.25 -20.36
CA GLY A 4 0.59 -3.24 -21.09
C GLY A 4 -0.73 -2.85 -20.42
N LEU A 5 -0.94 -3.27 -19.16
CA LEU A 5 -2.13 -2.96 -18.38
C LEU A 5 -2.16 -1.47 -18.02
N ARG A 6 -3.34 -0.87 -18.15
CA ARG A 6 -3.56 0.57 -17.90
C ARG A 6 -4.49 0.84 -16.71
N ASN A 7 -5.45 -0.05 -16.46
CA ASN A 7 -6.50 0.18 -15.48
C ASN A 7 -6.06 -0.15 -14.05
N PHE A 8 -5.17 -1.12 -13.89
CA PHE A 8 -4.63 -1.53 -12.60
C PHE A 8 -3.15 -1.87 -12.72
N GLY A 9 -2.44 -1.73 -11.60
CA GLY A 9 -1.10 -2.26 -11.41
C GLY A 9 -1.14 -3.68 -10.89
N VAL A 10 -0.09 -4.45 -11.19
CA VAL A 10 0.19 -5.73 -10.55
C VAL A 10 1.66 -5.71 -10.20
N ASN A 11 1.98 -5.70 -8.92
CA ASN A 11 3.34 -5.67 -8.41
C ASN A 11 3.64 -7.02 -7.74
N LEU A 12 4.75 -7.65 -8.13
CA LEU A 12 5.33 -8.75 -7.36
C LEU A 12 6.34 -8.14 -6.38
N VAL A 13 5.98 -8.12 -5.11
CA VAL A 13 6.78 -7.47 -4.07
C VAL A 13 7.59 -8.51 -3.31
N HIS A 14 8.88 -8.23 -3.14
CA HIS A 14 9.77 -8.98 -2.25
C HIS A 14 10.05 -8.10 -1.02
N LEU A 15 9.46 -8.46 0.11
CA LEU A 15 9.59 -7.71 1.35
C LEU A 15 10.71 -8.32 2.20
N ALA A 16 11.82 -7.60 2.34
CA ALA A 16 12.98 -8.04 3.12
C ALA A 16 12.67 -8.14 4.62
N PRO A 17 13.46 -8.93 5.39
CA PRO A 17 13.40 -8.94 6.85
C PRO A 17 13.40 -7.54 7.47
N GLY A 18 12.45 -7.27 8.37
CA GLY A 18 12.30 -5.98 9.05
C GLY A 18 11.74 -4.85 8.18
N ALA A 19 11.47 -5.08 6.89
CA ALA A 19 10.94 -4.06 5.99
C ALA A 19 9.42 -3.90 6.13
N HIS A 20 8.95 -2.72 5.74
CA HIS A 20 7.53 -2.36 5.67
C HIS A 20 7.14 -2.15 4.19
N SER A 21 5.93 -2.54 3.80
CA SER A 21 5.44 -2.30 2.42
C SER A 21 5.34 -0.81 2.10
N SER A 22 4.94 -0.03 3.11
CA SER A 22 4.53 1.37 2.99
C SER A 22 4.39 1.99 4.37
N GLU A 23 4.30 3.32 4.41
CA GLU A 23 3.61 4.00 5.51
C GLU A 23 2.16 3.51 5.57
N ARG A 24 1.62 3.35 6.79
CA ARG A 24 0.24 2.87 6.94
C ARG A 24 -0.71 3.86 6.28
N HIS A 25 -1.58 3.40 5.39
CA HIS A 25 -2.39 4.27 4.56
C HIS A 25 -3.70 3.66 4.11
N TRP A 26 -4.62 4.49 3.63
CA TRP A 26 -5.80 4.06 2.89
C TRP A 26 -6.05 4.93 1.66
N HIS A 27 -6.72 4.33 0.68
CA HIS A 27 -7.01 4.91 -0.63
C HIS A 27 -8.42 5.49 -0.69
N GLU A 28 -8.59 6.71 -1.19
CA GLU A 28 -9.91 7.31 -1.30
C GLU A 28 -10.70 6.79 -2.50
N ARG A 29 -10.04 6.45 -3.62
CA ARG A 29 -10.71 6.08 -4.87
C ARG A 29 -10.25 4.78 -5.49
N GLN A 30 -9.13 4.20 -5.06
CA GLN A 30 -8.57 2.97 -5.61
C GLN A 30 -8.86 1.79 -4.69
N ASP A 31 -9.44 0.72 -5.25
CA ASP A 31 -9.43 -0.56 -4.55
C ASP A 31 -8.00 -1.12 -4.57
N GLU A 32 -7.61 -1.79 -3.50
CA GLU A 32 -6.34 -2.51 -3.40
C GLU A 32 -6.56 -3.94 -2.89
N PHE A 33 -5.76 -4.86 -3.39
CA PHE A 33 -5.80 -6.28 -3.09
C PHE A 33 -4.40 -6.85 -2.93
N ILE A 34 -4.22 -7.68 -1.90
CA ILE A 34 -2.98 -8.37 -1.59
C ILE A 34 -3.20 -9.88 -1.57
N TYR A 35 -2.24 -10.64 -2.11
CA TYR A 35 -2.19 -12.09 -2.03
C TYR A 35 -0.77 -12.56 -1.70
N VAL A 36 -0.60 -13.28 -0.58
CA VAL A 36 0.71 -13.77 -0.14
C VAL A 36 1.07 -15.05 -0.91
N LEU A 37 2.25 -15.04 -1.54
CA LEU A 37 2.77 -16.15 -2.32
C LEU A 37 3.74 -17.02 -1.51
N GLU A 38 4.67 -16.38 -0.78
CA GLU A 38 5.74 -17.05 -0.04
C GLU A 38 6.06 -16.28 1.25
N GLY A 39 6.55 -17.01 2.27
CA GLY A 39 6.89 -16.42 3.56
C GLY A 39 5.67 -15.94 4.35
N GLU A 40 5.92 -15.09 5.34
CA GLU A 40 4.92 -14.57 6.25
C GLU A 40 5.04 -13.04 6.34
N VAL A 41 3.90 -12.35 6.33
CA VAL A 41 3.81 -10.91 6.57
C VAL A 41 2.82 -10.65 7.71
N THR A 42 3.07 -9.61 8.50
CA THR A 42 2.08 -9.07 9.43
C THR A 42 1.34 -7.92 8.77
N LEU A 43 0.06 -8.09 8.50
CA LEU A 43 -0.86 -7.01 8.16
C LEU A 43 -1.19 -6.21 9.41
N VAL A 44 -1.05 -4.89 9.36
CA VAL A 44 -1.50 -3.99 10.42
C VAL A 44 -2.64 -3.14 9.89
N THR A 45 -3.78 -3.16 10.58
CA THR A 45 -4.94 -2.30 10.33
C THR A 45 -5.35 -1.56 11.61
N ASP A 46 -6.43 -0.79 11.59
CA ASP A 46 -6.99 -0.17 12.80
C ASP A 46 -7.43 -1.21 13.86
N ALA A 47 -7.78 -2.42 13.43
CA ALA A 47 -8.12 -3.53 14.32
C ALA A 47 -6.89 -4.19 14.98
N GLY A 48 -5.68 -3.82 14.55
CA GLY A 48 -4.42 -4.35 15.04
C GLY A 48 -3.69 -5.25 14.04
N ALA A 49 -2.81 -6.09 14.56
CA ALA A 49 -1.92 -6.93 13.76
C ALA A 49 -2.52 -8.31 13.48
N HIS A 50 -2.43 -8.75 12.22
CA HIS A 50 -2.84 -10.07 11.77
C HIS A 50 -1.72 -10.70 10.93
N VAL A 51 -1.34 -11.93 11.27
CA VAL A 51 -0.30 -12.66 10.53
C VAL A 51 -0.91 -13.34 9.31
N MET A 52 -0.30 -13.14 8.15
CA MET A 52 -0.72 -13.71 6.86
C MET A 52 0.42 -14.56 6.26
N GLY A 53 0.08 -15.80 5.92
CA GLY A 53 0.98 -16.73 5.22
C GLY A 53 0.51 -17.02 3.79
N PRO A 54 1.20 -17.93 3.07
CA PRO A 54 0.92 -18.24 1.67
C PRO A 54 -0.53 -18.67 1.44
N GLY A 55 -1.15 -18.14 0.39
CA GLY A 55 -2.55 -18.41 0.04
C GLY A 55 -3.58 -17.52 0.72
N MET A 56 -3.17 -16.71 1.70
CA MET A 56 -4.05 -15.72 2.33
C MET A 56 -4.10 -14.44 1.50
N CYS A 57 -5.25 -13.76 1.57
CA CYS A 57 -5.48 -12.49 0.89
C CYS A 57 -6.11 -11.44 1.80
N ALA A 58 -5.93 -10.18 1.42
CA ALA A 58 -6.57 -9.03 2.04
C ALA A 58 -7.07 -8.08 0.95
N GLY A 59 -8.18 -7.41 1.21
CA GLY A 59 -8.76 -6.43 0.30
C GLY A 59 -9.09 -5.15 1.04
N PHE A 60 -8.82 -4.03 0.38
CA PHE A 60 -8.96 -2.68 0.91
C PHE A 60 -9.85 -1.88 -0.04
N PRO A 61 -11.17 -1.86 0.21
CA PRO A 61 -12.10 -1.11 -0.62
C PRO A 61 -11.84 0.39 -0.56
N ALA A 62 -11.90 1.06 -1.71
CA ALA A 62 -11.75 2.50 -1.85
C ALA A 62 -12.68 3.27 -0.90
N GLY A 63 -12.13 4.32 -0.28
CA GLY A 63 -12.86 5.24 0.58
C GLY A 63 -13.16 4.69 1.97
N ARG A 64 -12.74 3.44 2.30
CA ARG A 64 -12.80 2.92 3.66
C ARG A 64 -11.60 3.47 4.45
N PRO A 65 -11.81 4.26 5.52
CA PRO A 65 -10.73 4.91 6.26
C PRO A 65 -10.09 3.97 7.29
N ASP A 66 -9.70 2.77 6.88
CA ASP A 66 -8.96 1.80 7.68
C ASP A 66 -7.57 1.66 7.08
N GLY A 67 -6.58 2.29 7.71
CA GLY A 67 -5.23 2.35 7.17
C GLY A 67 -4.48 1.04 7.32
N HIS A 68 -3.84 0.56 6.25
CA HIS A 68 -3.11 -0.69 6.23
C HIS A 68 -1.65 -0.55 5.78
N HIS A 69 -0.82 -1.50 6.23
CA HIS A 69 0.46 -1.85 5.62
C HIS A 69 0.86 -3.27 6.01
N LEU A 70 1.91 -3.80 5.37
CA LEU A 70 2.54 -5.05 5.74
C LEU A 70 3.90 -4.80 6.38
N ILE A 71 4.23 -5.60 7.39
CA ILE A 71 5.55 -5.65 8.00
C ILE A 71 6.06 -7.09 7.91
N ASN A 72 7.26 -7.28 7.40
CA ASN A 72 7.94 -8.56 7.50
C ASN A 72 8.73 -8.62 8.82
N ARG A 73 8.20 -9.34 9.81
CA ARG A 73 8.84 -9.52 11.13
C ARG A 73 9.74 -10.76 11.21
N THR A 74 9.89 -11.47 10.10
CA THR A 74 10.70 -12.70 10.02
C THR A 74 12.14 -12.40 9.60
N ASP A 75 12.98 -13.42 9.56
CA ASP A 75 14.36 -13.38 9.10
C ASP A 75 14.54 -13.82 7.64
N ALA A 76 13.44 -14.11 6.93
CA ALA A 76 13.43 -14.48 5.51
C ALA A 76 12.66 -13.46 4.67
N ILE A 77 12.86 -13.47 3.34
CA ILE A 77 12.06 -12.65 2.42
C ILE A 77 10.64 -13.22 2.36
N ALA A 78 9.64 -12.32 2.41
CA ALA A 78 8.26 -12.64 2.07
C ALA A 78 7.92 -12.12 0.68
N VAL A 79 7.09 -12.85 -0.06
CA VAL A 79 6.71 -12.51 -1.43
C VAL A 79 5.19 -12.43 -1.53
N TYR A 80 4.68 -11.33 -2.08
CA TYR A 80 3.24 -11.15 -2.28
C TYR A 80 2.95 -10.41 -3.59
N LEU A 81 1.73 -10.61 -4.09
CA LEU A 81 1.15 -9.78 -5.14
C LEU A 81 0.39 -8.63 -4.51
N GLU A 82 0.59 -7.45 -5.06
CA GLU A 82 -0.19 -6.25 -4.78
C GLU A 82 -0.86 -5.81 -6.08
N VAL A 83 -2.17 -5.61 -6.02
CA VAL A 83 -2.98 -5.23 -7.16
C VAL A 83 -3.81 -4.03 -6.75
N GLY A 84 -3.71 -2.94 -7.51
CA GLY A 84 -4.43 -1.70 -7.20
C GLY A 84 -4.86 -0.98 -8.46
N ASP A 85 -6.01 -0.32 -8.39
CA ASP A 85 -6.53 0.50 -9.48
C ASP A 85 -5.60 1.68 -9.82
N ARG A 86 -5.74 2.24 -11.04
CA ARG A 86 -5.03 3.44 -11.49
C ARG A 86 -5.99 4.56 -11.88
N LEU A 87 -6.94 4.86 -10.99
CA LEU A 87 -7.91 5.92 -11.21
C LEU A 87 -7.27 7.31 -11.02
N PRO A 88 -7.59 8.29 -11.88
CA PRO A 88 -7.07 9.66 -11.77
C PRO A 88 -7.69 10.40 -10.59
N GLY A 89 -6.96 11.30 -9.94
CA GLY A 89 -7.48 12.08 -8.81
C GLY A 89 -7.55 11.31 -7.49
N GLU A 90 -6.74 10.25 -7.37
CA GLU A 90 -6.54 9.52 -6.12
C GLU A 90 -5.99 10.42 -5.01
N ARG A 91 -6.46 10.17 -3.78
CA ARG A 91 -5.92 10.74 -2.55
C ARG A 91 -5.62 9.62 -1.57
N VAL A 92 -4.40 9.63 -1.06
CA VAL A 92 -3.90 8.64 -0.12
C VAL A 92 -3.74 9.31 1.24
N HIS A 93 -4.28 8.67 2.26
CA HIS A 93 -4.32 9.19 3.62
C HIS A 93 -3.40 8.38 4.52
N TYR A 94 -2.50 9.03 5.24
CA TYR A 94 -1.55 8.39 6.14
C TYR A 94 -1.91 8.72 7.59
N PRO A 95 -2.61 7.85 8.34
CA PRO A 95 -3.03 8.14 9.71
C PRO A 95 -1.84 8.47 10.64
N ASP A 96 -0.71 7.79 10.46
CA ASP A 96 0.37 7.79 11.46
C ASP A 96 1.48 8.83 11.20
N ALA A 97 1.43 9.55 10.08
CA ALA A 97 2.38 10.59 9.71
C ALA A 97 1.66 11.88 9.31
N ASP A 98 2.32 13.04 9.36
CA ASP A 98 1.79 14.29 8.79
C ASP A 98 1.91 14.28 7.25
N LEU A 99 1.38 13.24 6.61
CA LEU A 99 1.56 12.98 5.19
C LEU A 99 0.20 12.80 4.52
N ALA A 100 0.06 13.37 3.33
CA ALA A 100 -1.06 13.18 2.42
C ALA A 100 -0.54 13.04 1.00
N GLY A 101 -0.96 11.99 0.30
CA GLY A 101 -0.62 11.75 -1.10
C GLY A 101 -1.75 12.23 -2.01
N ARG A 102 -1.41 12.91 -3.10
CA ARG A 102 -2.38 13.28 -4.15
C ARG A 102 -1.82 12.87 -5.50
N ALA A 103 -2.57 12.08 -6.25
CA ALA A 103 -2.17 11.70 -7.59
C ALA A 103 -2.00 12.94 -8.47
N SER A 104 -0.81 13.09 -9.04
CA SER A 104 -0.49 14.09 -10.05
C SER A 104 0.17 13.35 -11.21
N ASN A 105 -0.04 13.81 -12.45
CA ASN A 105 0.62 13.20 -13.60
C ASN A 105 2.01 13.85 -13.76
N PRO A 106 3.14 13.10 -13.75
CA PRO A 106 3.25 11.64 -13.79
C PRO A 106 3.45 10.93 -12.45
N ALA A 107 3.60 11.66 -11.34
CA ALA A 107 3.87 11.09 -10.03
C ALA A 107 3.01 11.71 -8.92
N THR A 108 2.74 10.94 -7.87
CA THR A 108 2.10 11.42 -6.64
C THR A 108 2.87 12.61 -6.06
N ARG A 109 2.15 13.68 -5.72
CA ARG A 109 2.68 14.81 -4.93
C ARG A 109 2.31 14.61 -3.47
N PHE A 110 3.24 14.93 -2.58
CA PHE A 110 3.07 14.81 -1.14
C PHE A 110 2.85 16.17 -0.50
N PHE A 111 1.97 16.19 0.50
CA PHE A 111 1.58 17.37 1.25
C PHE A 111 1.56 17.02 2.74
N HIS A 112 1.75 18.02 3.58
CA HIS A 112 1.27 17.98 4.95
C HIS A 112 -0.26 17.87 4.97
N LYS A 113 -0.83 17.42 6.10
CA LYS A 113 -2.29 17.26 6.25
C LYS A 113 -3.05 18.59 6.16
N ASP A 114 -2.40 19.72 6.46
CA ASP A 114 -2.98 21.06 6.27
C ASP A 114 -3.02 21.53 4.80
N GLY A 115 -2.42 20.75 3.89
CA GLY A 115 -2.39 21.03 2.46
C GLY A 115 -1.16 21.81 1.99
N THR A 116 -0.23 22.16 2.87
CA THR A 116 1.08 22.71 2.46
C THR A 116 1.91 21.61 1.78
N PRO A 117 2.59 21.87 0.64
CA PRO A 117 3.36 20.86 -0.06
C PRO A 117 4.65 20.51 0.70
N TYR A 118 5.05 19.23 0.66
CA TYR A 118 6.42 18.86 0.98
C TYR A 118 7.34 19.30 -0.16
N GLU A 119 8.43 19.99 0.16
CA GLU A 119 9.43 20.39 -0.84
C GLU A 119 10.18 19.16 -1.36
N PRO A 120 10.54 19.12 -2.66
CA PRO A 120 11.45 18.09 -3.17
C PRO A 120 12.79 18.18 -2.42
N ALA A 121 13.37 17.03 -2.09
CA ALA A 121 14.75 16.94 -1.62
C ALA A 121 15.76 17.35 -2.71
#